data_AF-A0A8T2FC63-F1
#
_entry.id   AF-A0A8T2FC63-F1
#
_cell.length_a   1.000
_cell.length_b   1.000
_cell.length_c   1.000
_cell.angle_alpha   90.00
_cell.angle_beta   90.00
_cell.angle_gamma   90.00
#
_symmetry.space_group_name_H-M   'P 1'
#
loop_
_entity.id
_entity.type
_entity.pdbx_description
1 polymer ?
#
loop_
_entity_poly.entity_id
_entity_poly.type
_entity_poly.pdbx_seq_one_letter_code
_entity_poly.pdbx_strand_id
1 'polypeptide(L)'
;MAATKALEFVLPTGFFIQPSLNRRGGVRLSVVKCSISSVTSTGTASGFLEKPWSSYNARLVLEDGSVWSAKSFGASGTRVAELIGNTGVNPDDEESRQCFLAGLVIRSLSISTSNWRCTKTFGDYLAERNIMGIYDLDTRAITRRLRESGSLNGVLSTDGSKTDEELLHMSRSWDIVGLDLISDVSWNPTELLHMISASYGCEITVVPSTWPAAEALKMKPDGILFSNGPGDPSAVPYAVETVKELLGKVPVYGICMGHQLLGQALGGKTFKMKFGHHGGNHPVRNNRTGHVEISAQWTQLLFPPAWK
;
A
#
# COMPACT_ATOMS: atom_id res chain seq x y z
N MET A 1 -9.84 14.27 0.15
CA MET A 1 -9.32 13.72 1.42
C MET A 1 -9.92 12.33 1.56
N ALA A 2 -9.24 11.31 1.04
CA ALA A 2 -9.60 9.92 1.28
C ALA A 2 -8.59 9.40 2.30
N ALA A 3 -9.05 9.06 3.50
CA ALA A 3 -8.20 8.45 4.51
C ALA A 3 -8.10 6.95 4.24
N THR A 4 -7.27 6.55 3.27
CA THR A 4 -6.83 5.15 3.17
C THR A 4 -5.78 4.95 4.26
N LYS A 5 -6.21 4.58 5.46
CA LYS A 5 -5.30 4.04 6.48
C LYS A 5 -5.23 2.54 6.30
N ALA A 6 -4.02 2.02 6.10
CA ALA A 6 -3.79 0.58 6.17
C ALA A 6 -4.16 0.09 7.57
N LEU A 7 -5.11 -0.83 7.62
CA LEU A 7 -5.22 -1.79 8.70
C LEU A 7 -4.24 -2.92 8.34
N GLU A 8 -3.44 -3.34 9.31
CA GLU A 8 -2.52 -4.46 9.13
C GLU A 8 -3.35 -5.75 9.18
N PHE A 9 -3.35 -6.52 8.09
CA PHE A 9 -4.13 -7.75 7.95
C PHE A 9 -3.22 -8.97 7.83
N VAL A 10 -3.63 -10.06 8.47
CA VAL A 10 -2.95 -11.36 8.46
C VAL A 10 -3.08 -12.02 7.09
N LEU A 11 -1.96 -12.38 6.45
CA LEU A 11 -1.95 -13.27 5.30
C LEU A 11 -1.82 -14.73 5.77
N PRO A 12 -2.72 -15.65 5.40
CA PRO A 12 -2.43 -17.07 5.50
C PRO A 12 -1.41 -17.43 4.43
N THR A 13 -0.34 -18.10 4.84
CA THR A 13 0.74 -18.57 3.97
C THR A 13 0.25 -19.60 2.97
N GLY A 14 0.71 -19.45 1.72
CA GLY A 14 0.84 -20.53 0.75
C GLY A 14 -0.30 -20.68 -0.25
N PHE A 15 -0.14 -20.13 -1.45
CA PHE A 15 -0.53 -20.78 -2.71
C PHE A 15 0.30 -20.16 -3.86
N PHE A 16 1.28 -20.94 -4.35
CA PHE A 16 2.00 -20.67 -5.58
C PHE A 16 1.05 -20.87 -6.77
N ILE A 17 1.02 -19.93 -7.72
CA ILE A 17 0.42 -20.16 -9.05
C ILE A 17 1.43 -19.71 -10.12
N GLN A 18 1.79 -20.65 -10.99
CA GLN A 18 2.70 -20.48 -12.13
C GLN A 18 2.13 -19.51 -13.18
N PRO A 19 2.96 -18.70 -13.85
CA PRO A 19 2.52 -17.87 -14.97
C PRO A 19 2.48 -18.71 -16.25
N SER A 20 1.29 -18.90 -16.83
CA SER A 20 1.18 -19.33 -18.22
C SER A 20 1.19 -18.10 -19.14
N LEU A 21 2.26 -17.97 -19.93
CA LEU A 21 2.33 -17.03 -21.04
C LEU A 21 1.35 -17.47 -22.13
N ASN A 22 0.59 -16.53 -22.68
CA ASN A 22 0.32 -16.58 -24.12
C ASN A 22 0.22 -15.19 -24.73
N ARG A 23 1.16 -14.91 -25.65
CA ARG A 23 1.22 -13.71 -26.49
C ARG A 23 0.24 -13.84 -27.67
N ARG A 24 -0.39 -12.72 -28.04
CA ARG A 24 -0.81 -12.25 -29.38
C ARG A 24 -1.52 -10.90 -29.13
N GLY A 25 -1.04 -9.74 -29.57
CA GLY A 25 -0.69 -9.35 -30.93
C GLY A 25 -1.89 -8.60 -31.55
N GLY A 26 -1.82 -7.27 -31.63
CA GLY A 26 -2.78 -6.46 -32.40
C GLY A 26 -3.10 -5.08 -31.81
N VAL A 27 -2.38 -4.05 -32.27
CA VAL A 27 -2.73 -2.64 -32.05
C VAL A 27 -4.03 -2.33 -32.79
N ARG A 28 -5.02 -1.72 -32.12
CA ARG A 28 -6.15 -1.03 -32.76
C ARG A 28 -6.37 0.33 -32.12
N LEU A 29 -6.11 1.37 -32.91
CA LEU A 29 -6.47 2.76 -32.66
C LEU A 29 -8.00 2.91 -32.79
N SER A 30 -8.66 3.65 -31.90
CA SER A 30 -10.06 4.06 -32.09
C SER A 30 -10.25 5.48 -31.59
N VAL A 31 -10.66 6.36 -32.50
CA VAL A 31 -10.90 7.80 -32.29
C VAL A 31 -12.27 7.96 -31.65
N VAL A 32 -12.34 8.66 -30.51
CA VAL A 32 -13.58 8.98 -29.81
C VAL A 32 -14.22 10.24 -30.43
N LYS A 33 -15.47 10.13 -30.85
CA LYS A 33 -16.32 11.27 -31.20
C LYS A 33 -17.45 11.36 -30.18
N CYS A 34 -17.40 12.35 -29.28
CA CYS A 34 -18.51 12.65 -28.37
C CYS A 34 -19.55 13.52 -29.09
N SER A 35 -20.80 13.09 -29.12
CA SER A 35 -21.95 13.94 -29.39
C SER A 35 -22.92 13.85 -28.21
N ILE A 36 -23.18 14.98 -27.55
CA ILE A 36 -24.26 15.11 -26.57
C ILE A 36 -25.57 15.16 -27.34
N SER A 37 -26.44 14.18 -27.10
CA SER A 37 -27.86 14.26 -27.46
C SER A 37 -28.62 14.63 -26.19
N SER A 38 -29.24 15.81 -26.19
CA SER A 38 -30.17 16.25 -25.16
C SER A 38 -31.38 15.31 -25.10
N VAL A 39 -31.55 14.59 -23.99
CA VAL A 39 -32.76 13.79 -23.74
C VAL A 39 -33.62 14.49 -22.71
N THR A 40 -34.77 14.97 -23.20
CA THR A 40 -35.91 15.49 -22.46
C THR A 40 -36.59 14.37 -21.65
N SER A 41 -36.98 14.71 -20.42
CA SER A 41 -37.59 13.83 -19.43
C SER A 41 -39.05 13.54 -19.75
N THR A 42 -39.37 12.30 -20.14
CA THR A 42 -40.70 11.69 -19.97
C THR A 42 -40.57 10.17 -19.98
N GLY A 43 -40.86 9.50 -18.87
CA GLY A 43 -41.05 8.03 -18.85
C GLY A 43 -40.71 7.32 -17.54
N THR A 44 -41.76 7.04 -16.76
CA THR A 44 -42.03 5.82 -15.96
C THR A 44 -40.90 5.10 -15.22
N ALA A 45 -41.05 5.04 -13.89
CA ALA A 45 -40.30 4.19 -12.98
C ALA A 45 -40.51 2.69 -13.29
N SER A 46 -39.47 2.01 -13.80
CA SER A 46 -39.33 0.55 -13.72
C SER A 46 -37.90 0.14 -14.07
N GLY A 47 -37.26 -0.63 -13.19
CA GLY A 47 -35.98 -1.29 -13.44
C GLY A 47 -34.86 -0.77 -12.55
N PHE A 48 -34.80 -1.25 -11.30
CA PHE A 48 -33.53 -1.28 -10.59
C PHE A 48 -32.58 -2.16 -11.41
N LEU A 49 -31.50 -1.60 -11.92
CA LEU A 49 -30.37 -2.36 -12.45
C LEU A 49 -29.90 -3.33 -11.36
N GLU A 50 -30.10 -4.63 -11.56
CA GLU A 50 -29.51 -5.65 -10.70
C GLU A 50 -27.98 -5.58 -10.79
N LYS A 51 -27.32 -5.70 -9.64
CA LYS A 51 -25.88 -5.55 -9.51
C LYS A 51 -25.17 -6.77 -10.13
N PRO A 52 -24.07 -6.59 -10.89
CA PRO A 52 -23.43 -7.69 -11.61
C PRO A 52 -22.50 -8.58 -10.76
N TRP A 53 -22.54 -8.50 -9.42
CA TRP A 53 -21.66 -9.28 -8.54
C TRP A 53 -22.36 -9.71 -7.22
N SER A 54 -21.89 -10.81 -6.63
CA SER A 54 -22.41 -11.37 -5.37
C SER A 54 -21.93 -10.56 -4.14
N SER A 55 -22.83 -10.30 -3.18
CA SER A 55 -22.52 -9.64 -1.90
C SER A 55 -22.58 -10.62 -0.72
N TYR A 56 -21.63 -10.55 0.21
CA TYR A 56 -21.63 -11.36 1.44
C TYR A 56 -21.64 -10.46 2.68
N ASN A 57 -22.10 -10.98 3.82
CA ASN A 57 -21.89 -10.29 5.10
C ASN A 57 -20.41 -10.43 5.48
N ALA A 58 -19.79 -9.35 5.95
CA ALA A 58 -18.40 -9.34 6.39
C ALA A 58 -18.29 -8.71 7.78
N ARG A 59 -17.21 -9.04 8.50
CA ARG A 59 -16.90 -8.45 9.80
C ARG A 59 -15.48 -7.92 9.79
N LEU A 60 -15.29 -6.73 10.35
CA LEU A 60 -13.98 -6.22 10.78
C LEU A 60 -13.91 -6.35 12.30
N VAL A 61 -13.00 -7.20 12.78
CA VAL A 61 -12.73 -7.37 14.21
C VAL A 61 -11.35 -6.78 14.49
N LEU A 62 -11.28 -5.84 15.44
CA LEU A 62 -10.03 -5.25 15.90
C LEU A 62 -9.60 -5.92 17.22
N GLU A 63 -8.29 -5.93 17.50
CA GLU A 63 -7.71 -6.59 18.69
C GLU A 63 -8.26 -6.11 20.05
N ASP A 64 -8.85 -4.90 20.05
CA ASP A 64 -9.52 -4.30 21.20
C ASP A 64 -10.92 -4.87 21.47
N GLY A 65 -11.36 -5.82 20.65
CA GLY A 65 -12.67 -6.47 20.75
C GLY A 65 -13.79 -5.73 20.01
N SER A 66 -13.50 -4.63 19.32
CA SER A 66 -14.53 -3.96 18.51
C SER A 66 -14.87 -4.78 17.26
N VAL A 67 -16.15 -5.08 17.09
CA VAL A 67 -16.69 -5.80 15.93
C VAL A 67 -17.53 -4.86 15.10
N TRP A 68 -17.19 -4.74 13.83
CA TRP A 68 -17.91 -3.89 12.88
C TRP A 68 -18.54 -4.77 11.82
N SER A 69 -19.87 -4.82 11.82
CA SER A 69 -20.63 -5.46 10.74
C SER A 69 -20.50 -4.63 9.47
N ALA A 70 -20.00 -5.26 8.42
CA ALA A 70 -19.89 -4.71 7.09
C ALA A 70 -20.69 -5.57 6.12
N LYS A 71 -20.90 -5.04 4.93
CA LYS A 71 -21.14 -5.91 3.77
C LYS A 71 -19.80 -6.04 3.04
N SER A 72 -19.60 -7.12 2.30
CA SER A 72 -18.68 -7.14 1.15
C SER A 72 -19.48 -6.78 -0.11
N PHE A 73 -18.85 -6.02 -1.02
CA PHE A 73 -19.51 -5.45 -2.20
C PHE A 73 -18.57 -5.11 -3.34
N GLY A 74 -18.99 -4.55 -4.48
CA GLY A 74 -19.67 -3.22 -4.70
C GLY A 74 -21.20 -2.97 -4.44
N ALA A 75 -21.64 -1.71 -4.25
CA ALA A 75 -23.06 -1.37 -4.02
C ALA A 75 -23.50 0.00 -4.55
N SER A 76 -24.82 0.21 -4.64
CA SER A 76 -25.51 1.38 -5.20
C SER A 76 -26.42 2.14 -4.20
N GLY A 77 -26.52 3.46 -4.43
CA GLY A 77 -27.30 4.48 -3.71
C GLY A 77 -26.57 5.86 -3.72
N THR A 78 -27.28 7.00 -3.64
CA THR A 78 -26.65 8.34 -3.52
C THR A 78 -26.38 8.68 -2.05
N ARG A 79 -25.11 8.90 -1.72
CA ARG A 79 -24.62 9.38 -0.41
C ARG A 79 -23.44 10.32 -0.65
N VAL A 80 -23.31 11.38 0.14
CA VAL A 80 -22.06 12.16 0.20
C VAL A 80 -21.08 11.32 1.03
N ALA A 81 -20.07 10.74 0.37
CA ALA A 81 -19.11 9.87 1.00
C ALA A 81 -17.73 10.00 0.35
N GLU A 82 -16.70 9.60 1.10
CA GLU A 82 -15.39 9.27 0.53
C GLU A 82 -15.59 8.16 -0.51
N LEU A 83 -15.32 8.47 -1.77
CA LEU A 83 -15.56 7.58 -2.91
C LEU A 83 -14.24 6.99 -3.40
N ILE A 84 -14.12 5.67 -3.35
CA ILE A 84 -12.96 4.93 -3.86
C ILE A 84 -13.35 4.17 -5.14
N GLY A 85 -12.43 4.04 -6.10
CA GLY A 85 -12.62 3.25 -7.33
C GLY A 85 -13.33 3.99 -8.48
N ASN A 86 -13.58 5.30 -8.35
CA ASN A 86 -14.19 6.14 -9.38
C ASN A 86 -13.35 6.24 -10.66
N THR A 87 -12.02 6.18 -10.56
CA THR A 87 -11.12 6.23 -11.71
C THR A 87 -10.66 4.88 -12.21
N GLY A 88 -11.05 3.79 -11.54
CA GLY A 88 -10.58 2.44 -11.87
C GLY A 88 -9.09 2.30 -11.64
N VAL A 89 -8.49 1.35 -12.36
CA VAL A 89 -7.06 1.05 -12.30
C VAL A 89 -6.48 1.04 -13.71
N ASN A 90 -5.21 1.40 -13.82
CA ASN A 90 -4.38 1.24 -15.01
C ASN A 90 -2.97 0.79 -14.62
N PRO A 91 -2.25 0.06 -15.49
CA PRO A 91 -0.91 -0.44 -15.17
C PRO A 91 0.13 0.65 -14.93
N ASP A 92 -0.02 1.82 -15.57
CA ASP A 92 0.98 2.90 -15.47
C ASP A 92 0.99 3.57 -14.09
N ASP A 93 -0.06 3.38 -13.29
CA ASP A 93 -0.15 3.86 -11.90
C ASP A 93 0.31 2.81 -10.87
N GLU A 94 0.78 1.62 -11.31
CA GLU A 94 1.33 0.61 -10.39
C GLU A 94 2.76 0.95 -9.97
N GLU A 95 2.94 1.35 -8.71
CA GLU A 95 4.24 1.65 -8.10
C GLU A 95 5.10 0.39 -7.82
N SER A 96 4.58 -0.81 -8.07
CA SER A 96 5.32 -2.06 -7.83
C SER A 96 4.75 -3.22 -8.63
N ARG A 97 5.46 -4.35 -8.65
CA ARG A 97 5.11 -5.56 -9.43
C ARG A 97 3.77 -6.21 -9.08
N GLN A 98 3.21 -5.91 -7.91
CA GLN A 98 1.94 -6.44 -7.43
C GLN A 98 1.35 -5.54 -6.35
N CYS A 99 0.07 -5.76 -6.00
CA CYS A 99 -0.53 -5.09 -4.87
C CYS A 99 -0.14 -5.79 -3.56
N PHE A 100 0.59 -5.09 -2.67
CA PHE A 100 1.02 -5.62 -1.37
C PHE A 100 0.00 -5.39 -0.24
N LEU A 101 -1.20 -4.89 -0.56
CA LEU A 101 -2.27 -4.73 0.42
C LEU A 101 -2.81 -6.10 0.82
N ALA A 102 -2.81 -6.40 2.11
CA ALA A 102 -3.43 -7.62 2.63
C ALA A 102 -4.97 -7.52 2.68
N GLY A 103 -5.52 -6.30 2.72
CA GLY A 103 -6.96 -6.06 2.68
C GLY A 103 -7.28 -4.58 2.57
N LEU A 104 -8.54 -4.27 2.26
CA LEU A 104 -9.01 -2.90 2.06
C LEU A 104 -10.30 -2.62 2.83
N VAL A 105 -10.32 -1.47 3.53
CA VAL A 105 -11.49 -0.98 4.27
C VAL A 105 -11.85 0.41 3.80
N ILE A 106 -13.04 0.59 3.25
CA ILE A 106 -13.48 1.86 2.65
C ILE A 106 -14.90 2.26 3.10
N ARG A 107 -15.22 3.55 3.02
CA ARG A 107 -16.58 4.01 3.31
C ARG A 107 -17.55 3.64 2.20
N SER A 108 -17.15 3.91 0.95
CA SER A 108 -17.97 3.74 -0.25
C SER A 108 -17.10 3.42 -1.47
N LEU A 109 -17.59 2.51 -2.31
CA LEU A 109 -17.00 2.17 -3.60
C LEU A 109 -17.88 2.79 -4.68
N SER A 110 -17.23 3.32 -5.70
CA SER A 110 -17.92 3.88 -6.85
C SER A 110 -18.76 2.83 -7.56
N ILE A 111 -20.01 3.20 -7.86
CA ILE A 111 -20.96 2.38 -8.61
C ILE A 111 -20.49 2.22 -10.06
N SER A 112 -19.93 3.29 -10.60
CA SER A 112 -19.36 3.34 -11.94
C SER A 112 -17.91 3.81 -11.89
N THR A 113 -17.12 3.26 -12.79
CA THR A 113 -15.75 3.69 -13.04
C THR A 113 -15.74 4.54 -14.30
N SER A 114 -15.19 5.76 -14.21
CA SER A 114 -15.15 6.70 -15.34
C SER A 114 -13.86 7.51 -15.31
N ASN A 115 -12.89 7.05 -16.09
CA ASN A 115 -11.65 7.75 -16.37
C ASN A 115 -11.09 7.27 -17.70
N TRP A 116 -10.54 8.17 -18.50
CA TRP A 116 -9.99 7.84 -19.83
C TRP A 116 -8.79 6.88 -19.75
N ARG A 117 -8.05 6.87 -18.63
CA ARG A 117 -6.93 5.96 -18.38
C ARG A 117 -7.38 4.59 -17.88
N CYS A 118 -8.64 4.44 -17.44
CA CYS A 118 -9.10 3.21 -16.80
C CYS A 118 -9.02 2.03 -17.77
N THR A 119 -8.28 0.99 -17.38
CA THR A 119 -8.25 -0.29 -18.09
C THR A 119 -9.04 -1.38 -17.36
N LYS A 120 -9.30 -1.21 -16.05
CA LYS A 120 -9.97 -2.20 -15.21
C LYS A 120 -10.75 -1.55 -14.06
N THR A 121 -11.86 -2.15 -13.66
CA THR A 121 -12.56 -1.70 -12.45
C THR A 121 -11.73 -2.03 -11.20
N PHE A 122 -11.94 -1.26 -10.15
CA PHE A 122 -11.20 -1.48 -8.91
C PHE A 122 -11.57 -2.80 -8.21
N GLY A 123 -12.83 -3.25 -8.35
CA GLY A 123 -13.27 -4.54 -7.81
C GLY A 123 -12.60 -5.73 -8.52
N ASP A 124 -12.59 -5.72 -9.85
CA ASP A 124 -11.95 -6.79 -10.64
C ASP A 124 -10.45 -6.85 -10.37
N TYR A 125 -9.80 -5.69 -10.21
CA TYR A 125 -8.39 -5.60 -9.86
C TYR A 125 -8.05 -6.33 -8.55
N LEU A 126 -8.87 -6.13 -7.50
CA LEU A 126 -8.68 -6.79 -6.21
C LEU A 126 -9.00 -8.28 -6.28
N ALA A 127 -10.07 -8.67 -6.98
CA ALA A 127 -10.49 -10.06 -7.12
C ALA A 127 -9.42 -10.92 -7.82
N GLU A 128 -8.83 -10.43 -8.90
CA GLU A 128 -7.75 -11.12 -9.61
C GLU A 128 -6.50 -11.34 -8.76
N ARG A 129 -6.26 -10.47 -7.78
CA ARG A 129 -5.11 -10.53 -6.87
C ARG A 129 -5.44 -11.23 -5.55
N ASN A 130 -6.65 -11.76 -5.41
CA ASN A 130 -7.14 -12.38 -4.18
C ASN A 130 -7.05 -11.44 -2.95
N ILE A 131 -7.35 -10.15 -3.15
CA ILE A 131 -7.34 -9.15 -2.07
C ILE A 131 -8.76 -8.85 -1.63
N MET A 132 -9.02 -9.00 -0.33
CA MET A 132 -10.35 -8.75 0.25
C MET A 132 -10.58 -7.26 0.47
N GLY A 133 -11.68 -6.73 -0.08
CA GLY A 133 -12.19 -5.39 0.20
C GLY A 133 -13.53 -5.42 0.93
N ILE A 134 -13.68 -4.59 1.97
CA ILE A 134 -14.94 -4.40 2.70
C ILE A 134 -15.33 -2.92 2.76
N TYR A 135 -16.61 -2.66 3.04
CA TYR A 135 -17.17 -1.32 2.97
C TYR A 135 -18.44 -1.09 3.79
N ASP A 136 -19.00 0.13 3.64
CA ASP A 136 -20.17 0.65 4.37
C ASP A 136 -19.86 0.80 5.85
N LEU A 137 -18.56 0.91 6.14
CA LEU A 137 -18.02 1.12 7.46
C LEU A 137 -17.84 2.60 7.71
N ASP A 138 -18.06 3.02 8.96
CA ASP A 138 -17.67 4.35 9.40
C ASP A 138 -16.13 4.43 9.52
N THR A 139 -15.46 4.66 8.40
CA THR A 139 -14.00 4.82 8.32
C THR A 139 -13.50 5.99 9.16
N ARG A 140 -14.37 6.98 9.45
CA ARG A 140 -14.05 8.09 10.34
C ARG A 140 -14.00 7.62 11.79
N ALA A 141 -14.97 6.81 12.23
CA ALA A 141 -14.94 6.20 13.56
C ALA A 141 -13.71 5.30 13.74
N ILE A 142 -13.40 4.46 12.75
CA ILE A 142 -12.19 3.62 12.75
C ILE A 142 -10.93 4.49 12.81
N THR A 143 -10.84 5.53 11.98
CA THR A 143 -9.69 6.46 11.99
C THR A 143 -9.52 7.17 13.33
N ARG A 144 -10.62 7.57 13.97
CA ARG A 144 -10.59 8.16 15.32
C ARG A 144 -10.09 7.15 16.34
N ARG A 145 -10.62 5.92 16.30
CA ARG A 145 -10.20 4.84 17.18
C ARG A 145 -8.71 4.55 17.07
N LEU A 146 -8.17 4.46 15.85
CA LEU A 146 -6.72 4.27 15.62
C LEU A 146 -5.86 5.46 16.10
N ARG A 147 -6.40 6.69 16.09
CA ARG A 147 -5.69 7.86 16.66
C ARG A 147 -5.69 7.84 18.19
N GLU A 148 -6.78 7.38 18.79
CA GLU A 148 -6.99 7.31 20.23
C GLU A 148 -6.24 6.12 20.87
N SER A 149 -6.30 4.93 20.27
CA SER A 149 -5.64 3.71 20.76
C SER A 149 -4.22 3.52 20.25
N GLY A 150 -3.95 3.98 19.02
CA GLY A 150 -2.79 3.57 18.25
C GLY A 150 -3.13 2.53 17.19
N SER A 151 -2.10 2.02 16.51
CA SER A 151 -2.21 0.95 15.53
C SER A 151 -2.77 -0.30 16.20
N LEU A 152 -3.80 -0.88 15.57
CA LEU A 152 -4.48 -2.09 16.03
C LEU A 152 -4.39 -3.12 14.92
N ASN A 153 -4.12 -4.38 15.28
CA ASN A 153 -4.23 -5.49 14.33
C ASN A 153 -5.70 -5.79 14.03
N GLY A 154 -5.98 -6.09 12.76
CA GLY A 154 -7.32 -6.42 12.29
C GLY A 154 -7.35 -7.70 11.49
N VAL A 155 -8.49 -8.39 11.52
CA VAL A 155 -8.75 -9.55 10.65
C VAL A 155 -10.00 -9.28 9.82
N LEU A 156 -9.91 -9.50 8.50
CA LEU A 156 -11.06 -9.56 7.61
C LEU A 156 -11.44 -11.02 7.40
N SER A 157 -12.72 -11.32 7.54
CA SER A 157 -13.24 -12.64 7.25
C SER A 157 -14.60 -12.58 6.57
N THR A 158 -14.74 -13.40 5.52
CA THR A 158 -16.01 -13.79 4.88
C THR A 158 -16.42 -15.21 5.28
N ASP A 159 -15.59 -15.90 6.06
CA ASP A 159 -15.85 -17.26 6.54
C ASP A 159 -16.83 -17.22 7.72
N GLY A 160 -18.08 -17.62 7.44
CA GLY A 160 -19.15 -17.69 8.42
C GLY A 160 -18.99 -18.82 9.45
N SER A 161 -18.04 -19.75 9.25
CA SER A 161 -17.78 -20.82 10.23
C SER A 161 -16.95 -20.35 11.42
N LYS A 162 -16.23 -19.24 11.29
CA LYS A 162 -15.37 -18.69 12.35
C LYS A 162 -16.14 -17.82 13.33
N THR A 163 -15.93 -18.05 14.63
CA THR A 163 -16.52 -17.21 15.68
C THR A 163 -15.76 -15.90 15.83
N ASP A 164 -16.38 -14.91 16.48
CA ASP A 164 -15.72 -13.62 16.75
C ASP A 164 -14.51 -13.81 17.69
N GLU A 165 -14.58 -14.75 18.61
CA GLU A 165 -13.49 -15.10 19.53
C GLU A 165 -12.28 -15.69 18.79
N GLU A 166 -12.52 -16.54 17.79
CA GLU A 166 -11.45 -17.09 16.94
C GLU A 166 -10.78 -15.99 16.13
N LEU A 167 -11.55 -15.08 15.53
CA LEU A 167 -11.01 -13.95 14.77
C LEU A 167 -10.26 -12.96 15.66
N LEU A 168 -10.73 -12.73 16.89
CA LEU A 168 -10.05 -11.91 17.89
C LEU A 168 -8.74 -12.55 18.37
N HIS A 169 -8.71 -13.88 18.50
CA HIS A 169 -7.47 -14.60 18.81
C HIS A 169 -6.47 -14.45 17.66
N MET A 170 -6.92 -14.60 16.41
CA MET A 170 -6.09 -14.38 15.22
C MET A 170 -5.52 -12.95 15.19
N SER A 171 -6.34 -11.92 15.44
CA SER A 171 -5.86 -10.54 15.42
C SER A 171 -4.80 -10.27 16.50
N ARG A 172 -4.93 -10.89 17.67
CA ARG A 172 -3.97 -10.72 18.79
C ARG A 172 -2.67 -11.51 18.61
N SER A 173 -2.69 -12.54 17.77
CA SER A 173 -1.55 -13.44 17.57
C SER A 173 -0.49 -12.92 16.60
N TRP A 174 -0.81 -11.85 15.85
CA TRP A 174 0.07 -11.30 14.82
C TRP A 174 0.69 -9.98 15.28
N ASP A 175 1.98 -9.77 15.00
CA ASP A 175 2.66 -8.49 15.22
C ASP A 175 3.65 -8.24 14.08
N ILE A 176 3.76 -6.98 13.67
CA ILE A 176 4.69 -6.51 12.63
C ILE A 176 6.10 -6.27 13.19
N VAL A 177 6.23 -6.02 14.50
CA VAL A 177 7.51 -5.68 15.12
C VAL A 177 8.40 -6.91 15.15
N GLY A 178 9.63 -6.77 14.65
CA GLY A 178 10.62 -7.86 14.63
C GLY A 178 10.51 -8.82 13.45
N LEU A 179 9.63 -8.55 12.46
CA LEU A 179 9.57 -9.32 11.21
C LEU A 179 10.40 -8.66 10.10
N ASP A 180 11.25 -9.45 9.43
CA ASP A 180 11.93 -9.03 8.20
C ASP A 180 10.97 -9.16 7.01
N LEU A 181 10.21 -8.11 6.77
CA LEU A 181 9.32 -8.00 5.60
C LEU A 181 10.04 -7.53 4.34
N ILE A 182 11.30 -7.11 4.44
CA ILE A 182 12.06 -6.57 3.32
C ILE A 182 12.53 -7.72 2.43
N SER A 183 12.98 -8.81 3.04
CA SER A 183 13.39 -10.01 2.32
C SER A 183 12.28 -10.56 1.40
N ASP A 184 11.02 -10.51 1.85
CA ASP A 184 9.85 -11.00 1.10
C ASP A 184 9.50 -10.15 -0.14
N VAL A 185 9.77 -8.84 -0.07
CA VAL A 185 9.43 -7.91 -1.16
C VAL A 185 10.63 -7.56 -2.03
N SER A 186 11.83 -7.97 -1.63
CA SER A 186 13.07 -7.64 -2.32
C SER A 186 13.13 -8.23 -3.72
N TRP A 187 13.96 -7.62 -4.56
CA TRP A 187 14.25 -8.12 -5.89
C TRP A 187 14.96 -9.48 -5.84
N ASN A 188 14.65 -10.36 -6.78
CA ASN A 188 15.16 -11.74 -6.79
C ASN A 188 16.67 -11.78 -7.12
N PRO A 189 17.52 -12.48 -6.34
CA PRO A 189 18.97 -12.51 -6.50
C PRO A 189 19.53 -13.11 -7.80
N THR A 190 18.71 -13.70 -8.67
CA THR A 190 19.22 -14.37 -9.88
C THR A 190 19.51 -13.42 -11.05
N GLU A 191 19.01 -12.18 -11.04
CA GLU A 191 19.19 -11.23 -12.14
C GLU A 191 19.39 -9.81 -11.61
N LEU A 192 20.29 -9.02 -12.23
CA LEU A 192 20.38 -7.58 -11.96
C LEU A 192 19.33 -6.85 -12.80
N LEU A 193 18.54 -5.98 -12.18
CA LEU A 193 17.62 -5.13 -12.91
C LEU A 193 18.29 -3.79 -13.22
N HIS A 194 18.57 -3.55 -14.49
CA HIS A 194 19.06 -2.26 -14.98
C HIS A 194 17.90 -1.42 -15.50
N MET A 195 17.77 -0.20 -15.00
CA MET A 195 16.76 0.78 -15.41
C MET A 195 17.41 2.14 -15.57
N ILE A 196 17.02 2.91 -16.59
CA ILE A 196 17.44 4.30 -16.73
C ILE A 196 16.31 5.19 -16.20
N SER A 197 16.63 6.04 -15.22
CA SER A 197 15.71 7.09 -14.79
C SER A 197 15.65 8.18 -15.87
N ALA A 198 14.56 8.17 -16.64
CA ALA A 198 14.35 9.12 -17.74
C ALA A 198 14.39 10.59 -17.29
N SER A 199 14.05 10.86 -16.03
CA SER A 199 13.95 12.24 -15.49
C SER A 199 15.29 12.84 -15.07
N TYR A 200 16.29 12.01 -14.74
CA TYR A 200 17.57 12.48 -14.19
C TYR A 200 18.81 11.91 -14.90
N GLY A 201 18.61 11.06 -15.92
CA GLY A 201 19.72 10.45 -16.67
C GLY A 201 20.57 9.48 -15.84
N CYS A 202 20.04 8.99 -14.71
CA CYS A 202 20.75 8.02 -13.87
C CYS A 202 20.56 6.60 -14.43
N GLU A 203 21.65 5.86 -14.60
CA GLU A 203 21.61 4.41 -14.75
C GLU A 203 21.48 3.77 -13.37
N ILE A 204 20.42 2.99 -13.18
CA ILE A 204 20.05 2.39 -11.90
C ILE A 204 20.21 0.89 -12.01
N THR A 205 21.05 0.32 -11.16
CA THR A 205 21.13 -1.12 -10.93
C THR A 205 20.44 -1.46 -9.62
N VAL A 206 19.35 -2.22 -9.68
CA VAL A 206 18.64 -2.71 -8.50
C VAL A 206 19.20 -4.07 -8.10
N VAL A 207 19.55 -4.18 -6.83
CA VAL A 207 20.08 -5.40 -6.20
C VAL A 207 19.16 -5.84 -5.05
N PRO A 208 19.17 -7.14 -4.68
CA PRO A 208 18.49 -7.64 -3.49
C PRO A 208 18.91 -6.92 -2.21
N SER A 209 18.07 -6.94 -1.18
CA SER A 209 18.35 -6.32 0.13
C SER A 209 19.53 -6.96 0.85
N THR A 210 19.84 -8.20 0.53
CA THR A 210 20.96 -8.98 1.08
C THR A 210 22.25 -8.82 0.27
N TRP A 211 22.27 -7.94 -0.74
CA TRP A 211 23.42 -7.79 -1.62
C TRP A 211 24.65 -7.26 -0.85
N PRO A 212 25.81 -7.93 -0.90
CA PRO A 212 26.96 -7.52 -0.11
C PRO A 212 27.51 -6.15 -0.53
N ALA A 213 27.91 -5.33 0.45
CA ALA A 213 28.51 -4.01 0.19
C ALA A 213 29.76 -4.09 -0.70
N ALA A 214 30.59 -5.11 -0.49
CA ALA A 214 31.78 -5.34 -1.31
C ALA A 214 31.44 -5.56 -2.80
N GLU A 215 30.37 -6.29 -3.10
CA GLU A 215 29.91 -6.50 -4.48
C GLU A 215 29.29 -5.22 -5.06
N ALA A 216 28.54 -4.46 -4.26
CA ALA A 216 28.04 -3.14 -4.68
C ALA A 216 29.18 -2.20 -5.09
N LEU A 217 30.26 -2.15 -4.31
CA LEU A 217 31.42 -1.29 -4.60
C LEU A 217 32.18 -1.72 -5.87
N LYS A 218 32.18 -3.01 -6.22
CA LYS A 218 32.80 -3.50 -7.47
C LYS A 218 32.11 -2.96 -8.72
N MET A 219 30.84 -2.61 -8.62
CA MET A 219 30.09 -1.97 -9.72
C MET A 219 30.52 -0.51 -9.96
N LYS A 220 31.35 0.05 -9.07
CA LYS A 220 31.81 1.45 -9.10
C LYS A 220 30.66 2.46 -9.24
N PRO A 221 29.63 2.42 -8.36
CA PRO A 221 28.51 3.34 -8.45
C PRO A 221 28.93 4.77 -8.09
N ASP A 222 28.33 5.76 -8.76
CA ASP A 222 28.46 7.18 -8.39
C ASP A 222 27.72 7.52 -7.08
N GLY A 223 26.72 6.70 -6.72
CA GLY A 223 25.90 6.84 -5.53
C GLY A 223 25.11 5.57 -5.24
N ILE A 224 24.77 5.34 -3.98
CA ILE A 224 23.92 4.22 -3.55
C ILE A 224 22.65 4.76 -2.90
N LEU A 225 21.51 4.27 -3.38
CA LEU A 225 20.18 4.58 -2.83
C LEU A 225 19.66 3.38 -2.03
N PHE A 226 19.34 3.61 -0.76
CA PHE A 226 18.51 2.71 0.03
C PHE A 226 17.04 3.14 -0.11
N SER A 227 16.24 2.33 -0.79
CA SER A 227 14.83 2.62 -1.06
C SER A 227 13.95 2.51 0.19
N ASN A 228 12.66 2.78 0.03
CA ASN A 228 11.64 2.41 1.01
C ASN A 228 11.48 0.89 1.10
N GLY A 229 10.80 0.44 2.17
CA GLY A 229 10.48 -0.96 2.42
C GLY A 229 9.50 -1.09 3.60
N PRO A 230 8.81 -2.23 3.73
CA PRO A 230 7.95 -2.52 4.86
C PRO A 230 8.75 -2.97 6.09
N GLY A 231 8.09 -3.00 7.25
CA GLY A 231 8.64 -3.63 8.46
C GLY A 231 9.50 -2.72 9.33
N ASP A 232 10.27 -3.35 10.23
CA ASP A 232 11.09 -2.68 11.22
C ASP A 232 12.59 -2.77 10.86
N PRO A 233 13.33 -1.65 10.79
CA PRO A 233 14.79 -1.66 10.61
C PRO A 233 15.55 -2.48 11.65
N SER A 234 15.02 -2.63 12.87
CA SER A 234 15.62 -3.49 13.89
C SER A 234 15.62 -4.97 13.51
N ALA A 235 14.72 -5.40 12.62
CA ALA A 235 14.61 -6.79 12.14
C ALA A 235 15.59 -7.11 11.00
N VAL A 236 16.29 -6.11 10.45
CA VAL A 236 17.21 -6.27 9.31
C VAL A 236 18.63 -5.79 9.63
N PRO A 237 19.30 -6.37 10.65
CA PRO A 237 20.65 -5.94 11.04
C PRO A 237 21.67 -6.05 9.90
N TYR A 238 21.50 -7.02 8.98
CA TYR A 238 22.36 -7.16 7.80
C TYR A 238 22.33 -5.91 6.90
N ALA A 239 21.17 -5.26 6.75
CA ALA A 239 21.03 -4.07 5.93
C ALA A 239 21.70 -2.86 6.62
N VAL A 240 21.60 -2.78 7.95
CA VAL A 240 22.30 -1.75 8.75
C VAL A 240 23.82 -1.90 8.64
N GLU A 241 24.35 -3.13 8.75
CA GLU A 241 25.77 -3.38 8.57
C GLU A 241 26.24 -3.05 7.14
N THR A 242 25.44 -3.38 6.13
CA THR A 242 25.72 -3.01 4.73
C THR A 242 25.83 -1.49 4.57
N VAL A 243 24.92 -0.71 5.19
CA VAL A 243 25.03 0.76 5.19
C VAL A 243 26.32 1.22 5.86
N LYS A 244 26.66 0.69 7.04
CA LYS A 244 27.90 1.04 7.76
C LYS A 244 29.14 0.81 6.91
N GLU A 245 29.19 -0.31 6.18
CA GLU A 245 30.30 -0.64 5.30
C GLU A 245 30.44 0.30 4.10
N LEU A 246 29.35 0.92 3.65
CA LEU A 246 29.32 1.81 2.48
C LEU A 246 29.52 3.30 2.84
N LEU A 247 29.14 3.71 4.05
CA LEU A 247 29.29 5.08 4.51
C LEU A 247 30.74 5.56 4.42
N GLY A 248 30.93 6.74 3.83
CA GLY A 248 32.25 7.35 3.62
C GLY A 248 33.03 6.81 2.41
N LYS A 249 32.55 5.76 1.74
CA LYS A 249 33.18 5.21 0.51
C LYS A 249 32.52 5.71 -0.78
N VAL A 250 31.21 5.93 -0.74
CA VAL A 250 30.37 6.39 -1.85
C VAL A 250 29.25 7.26 -1.29
N PRO A 251 28.71 8.25 -2.02
CA PRO A 251 27.51 8.95 -1.59
C PRO A 251 26.35 7.98 -1.34
N VAL A 252 25.76 8.05 -0.14
CA VAL A 252 24.63 7.22 0.25
C VAL A 252 23.41 8.11 0.49
N TYR A 253 22.28 7.75 -0.13
CA TYR A 253 20.98 8.39 0.08
C TYR A 253 19.95 7.36 0.54
N GLY A 254 19.03 7.74 1.43
CA GLY A 254 18.05 6.84 2.01
C GLY A 254 16.66 7.45 2.06
N ILE A 255 15.65 6.69 1.62
CA ILE A 255 14.24 7.12 1.59
C ILE A 255 13.43 6.21 2.51
N CYS A 256 12.64 6.80 3.42
CA CYS A 256 11.78 6.07 4.37
C CYS A 256 12.57 5.00 5.16
N MET A 257 12.42 3.71 4.82
CA MET A 257 13.21 2.62 5.40
C MET A 257 14.71 2.85 5.24
N GLY A 258 15.18 3.29 4.07
CA GLY A 258 16.57 3.67 3.87
C GLY A 258 17.04 4.76 4.84
N HIS A 259 16.22 5.78 5.08
CA HIS A 259 16.55 6.82 6.08
C HIS A 259 16.70 6.23 7.49
N GLN A 260 15.85 5.27 7.86
CA GLN A 260 15.92 4.58 9.15
C GLN A 260 17.17 3.69 9.26
N LEU A 261 17.54 2.98 8.20
CA LEU A 261 18.77 2.19 8.15
C LEU A 261 20.00 3.09 8.30
N LEU A 262 20.05 4.24 7.60
CA LEU A 262 21.14 5.21 7.74
C LEU A 262 21.27 5.72 9.17
N GLY A 263 20.17 6.14 9.79
CA GLY A 263 20.27 6.65 11.15
C GLY A 263 20.64 5.56 12.17
N GLN A 264 20.21 4.30 11.99
CA GLN A 264 20.69 3.18 12.83
C GLN A 264 22.17 2.87 12.60
N ALA A 265 22.65 2.92 11.36
CA ALA A 265 24.07 2.75 11.03
C ALA A 265 24.94 3.81 11.72
N LEU A 266 24.40 5.01 11.90
CA LEU A 266 25.02 6.13 12.62
C LEU A 266 24.77 6.10 14.14
N GLY A 267 24.25 5.00 14.70
CA GLY A 267 24.03 4.81 16.13
C GLY A 267 22.70 5.35 16.67
N GLY A 268 21.81 5.83 15.80
CA GLY A 268 20.44 6.21 16.14
C GLY A 268 19.58 5.01 16.53
N LYS A 269 18.52 5.26 17.29
CA LYS A 269 17.50 4.26 17.66
C LYS A 269 16.17 4.64 17.03
N THR A 270 15.41 3.66 16.60
CA THR A 270 14.04 3.86 16.09
C THR A 270 13.02 3.46 17.15
N PHE A 271 11.81 4.01 17.07
CA PHE A 271 10.68 3.61 17.92
C PHE A 271 9.39 3.56 17.10
N LYS A 272 8.47 2.66 17.49
CA LYS A 272 7.14 2.52 16.86
C LYS A 272 6.27 3.69 17.30
N MET A 273 5.80 4.47 16.34
CA MET A 273 4.84 5.54 16.60
C MET A 273 3.47 4.98 16.96
N LYS A 274 2.67 5.79 17.65
CA LYS A 274 1.31 5.40 18.05
C LYS A 274 0.45 4.93 16.87
N PHE A 275 0.40 5.66 15.75
CA PHE A 275 -0.40 5.29 14.56
C PHE A 275 0.28 5.63 13.22
N GLY A 276 1.55 6.04 13.28
CA GLY A 276 2.37 6.44 12.14
C GLY A 276 1.90 7.67 11.35
N HIS A 277 2.64 7.97 10.29
CA HIS A 277 2.35 9.01 9.31
C HIS A 277 1.96 8.35 7.98
N HIS A 278 0.68 8.46 7.62
CA HIS A 278 0.10 7.85 6.42
C HIS A 278 -0.80 8.90 5.74
N GLY A 279 -0.30 9.54 4.69
CA GLY A 279 -1.05 10.58 3.95
C GLY A 279 -0.19 11.46 3.06
N GLY A 280 -0.83 12.19 2.15
CA GLY A 280 -0.19 13.06 1.14
C GLY A 280 -0.10 14.53 1.51
N ASN A 281 -0.31 14.89 2.78
CA ASN A 281 -0.46 16.28 3.23
C ASN A 281 0.39 16.61 4.47
N HIS A 282 1.45 15.86 4.74
CA HIS A 282 2.24 16.03 5.95
C HIS A 282 3.26 17.17 5.78
N PRO A 283 3.19 18.27 6.56
CA PRO A 283 4.14 19.37 6.45
C PRO A 283 5.48 18.98 7.08
N VAL A 284 6.57 19.14 6.33
CA VAL A 284 7.93 18.89 6.81
C VAL A 284 8.73 20.17 6.67
N ARG A 285 9.41 20.57 7.75
CA ARG A 285 10.24 21.78 7.78
C ARG A 285 11.70 21.43 7.55
N ASN A 286 12.34 22.12 6.62
CA ASN A 286 13.79 22.15 6.54
C ASN A 286 14.33 23.08 7.63
N ASN A 287 14.96 22.52 8.66
CA ASN A 287 15.44 23.32 9.80
C ASN A 287 16.60 24.26 9.46
N ARG A 288 17.35 24.03 8.36
CA ARG A 288 18.43 24.93 7.94
C ARG A 288 17.91 26.18 7.25
N THR A 289 16.88 26.03 6.42
CA THR A 289 16.36 27.13 5.59
C THR A 289 15.07 27.73 6.14
N GLY A 290 14.40 27.03 7.05
CA GLY A 290 13.10 27.41 7.61
C GLY A 290 11.90 27.08 6.72
N HIS A 291 12.12 26.68 5.46
CA HIS A 291 11.06 26.37 4.50
C HIS A 291 10.26 25.13 4.90
N VAL A 292 8.98 25.13 4.54
CA VAL A 292 8.05 24.02 4.76
C VAL A 292 7.59 23.46 3.44
N GLU A 293 7.63 22.14 3.32
CA GLU A 293 7.16 21.38 2.16
C GLU A 293 6.02 20.45 2.56
N ILE A 294 5.10 20.19 1.64
CA ILE A 294 4.04 19.20 1.83
C ILE A 294 4.52 17.88 1.25
N SER A 295 4.51 16.83 2.08
CA SER A 295 5.08 15.53 1.72
C SER A 295 4.05 14.40 1.79
N ALA A 296 4.31 13.37 0.99
CA ALA A 296 3.71 12.06 1.16
C ALA A 296 4.49 11.26 2.21
N GLN A 297 3.77 10.74 3.20
CA GLN A 297 4.33 9.94 4.28
C GLN A 297 3.61 8.60 4.32
N TRP A 298 4.40 7.53 4.45
CA TRP A 298 3.93 6.17 4.65
C TRP A 298 4.92 5.42 5.54
N THR A 299 4.87 5.70 6.85
CA THR A 299 5.80 5.11 7.82
C THR A 299 5.20 5.03 9.23
N GLN A 300 5.57 3.98 9.95
CA GLN A 300 5.15 3.73 11.33
C GLN A 300 6.30 3.84 12.35
N LEU A 301 7.55 3.93 11.87
CA LEU A 301 8.76 3.96 12.69
C LEU A 301 9.55 5.24 12.43
N LEU A 302 10.10 5.84 13.47
CA LEU A 302 10.84 7.10 13.37
C LEU A 302 11.97 7.16 14.41
N PHE A 303 12.89 8.10 14.21
CA PHE A 303 13.88 8.46 15.20
C PHE A 303 13.25 9.30 16.31
N PRO A 304 13.68 9.14 17.58
CA PRO A 304 13.23 10.00 18.65
C PRO A 304 13.51 11.46 18.31
N PRO A 305 12.63 12.40 18.71
CA PRO A 305 12.89 13.81 18.51
C PRO A 305 14.21 14.19 19.20
N ALA A 306 15.04 14.97 18.51
CA ALA A 306 16.33 15.46 19.02
C ALA A 306 16.20 16.46 20.19
N TRP A 307 14.98 16.74 20.65
CA TRP A 307 14.67 17.66 21.74
C TRP A 307 14.41 16.86 23.03
N LYS A 308 15.47 16.25 23.56
CA LYS A 308 15.53 15.75 24.95
C LYS A 308 16.90 16.07 25.52
#